data_AF-A0A519JSI0-F1
#
_entry.id   AF-A0A519JSI0-F1
#
_cell.length_a   1.000
_cell.length_b   1.000
_cell.length_c   1.000
_cell.angle_alpha   90.00
_cell.angle_beta   90.00
_cell.angle_gamma   90.00
#
_symmetry.space_group_name_H-M   'P 1'
#
loop_
_entity.id
_entity.type
_entity.pdbx_description
1 polymer ?
#
loop_
_entity_poly.entity_id
_entity_poly.type
_entity_poly.pdbx_seq_one_letter_code
_entity_poly.pdbx_strand_id
1 'polypeptide(L)'
;MTFAPSASPDAPPEPSPCDEQIFEDEAFVVCVLPPDRYAISIAHNDGEARADAGVMDAVRARAAQDRPPTLAMNAGMYDADLDAIGLLIENGRLLHPLNSRDGPGNFHLKPNGVFAVEASGAARIVDSADWTPDPDIAF
;
A
#
# COMPACT_ATOMS: atom_id res chain seq x y z
N MET A 1 3.95 -21.75 25.79
CA MET A 1 4.01 -21.84 24.32
C MET A 1 2.65 -22.32 23.86
N THR A 2 1.79 -21.41 23.45
CA THR A 2 0.42 -21.74 23.03
C THR A 2 0.47 -21.95 21.52
N PHE A 3 0.31 -23.20 21.08
CA PHE A 3 0.16 -23.52 19.67
C PHE A 3 -1.18 -22.96 19.18
N ALA A 4 -1.16 -22.22 18.07
CA ALA A 4 -2.36 -21.81 17.37
C ALA A 4 -3.11 -23.06 16.88
N PRO A 5 -4.46 -23.06 16.89
CA PRO A 5 -5.22 -24.21 16.42
C PRO A 5 -4.95 -24.44 14.92
N SER A 6 -4.59 -25.68 14.58
CA SER A 6 -4.52 -26.15 13.20
C SER A 6 -5.88 -25.95 12.54
N ALA A 7 -5.93 -25.23 11.42
CA ALA A 7 -7.15 -25.08 10.63
C ALA A 7 -7.65 -26.46 10.17
N SER A 8 -8.94 -26.74 10.38
CA SER A 8 -9.57 -27.97 9.93
C SER A 8 -9.69 -27.96 8.40
N PRO A 9 -9.41 -29.08 7.71
CA PRO A 9 -9.49 -29.18 6.25
C PRO A 9 -10.92 -29.05 5.68
N ASP A 10 -11.94 -29.04 6.54
CA ASP A 10 -13.38 -28.96 6.19
C ASP A 10 -14.00 -27.58 6.49
N ALA A 11 -13.23 -26.57 6.89
CA ALA A 11 -13.77 -25.22 7.02
C ALA A 11 -14.20 -24.71 5.63
N PRO A 12 -15.43 -24.18 5.46
CA PRO A 12 -15.81 -23.54 4.20
C PRO A 12 -14.82 -22.41 3.89
N PRO A 13 -14.46 -22.19 2.62
CA PRO A 13 -13.53 -21.12 2.27
C PRO A 13 -14.07 -19.81 2.83
N GLU A 14 -13.21 -19.05 3.51
CA GLU A 14 -13.61 -17.72 3.96
C GLU A 14 -14.03 -16.90 2.74
N PRO A 15 -15.10 -16.09 2.86
CA PRO A 15 -15.54 -15.24 1.77
C PRO A 15 -14.37 -14.33 1.37
N SER A 16 -14.17 -14.20 0.06
CA SER A 16 -13.20 -13.25 -0.49
C SER A 16 -13.45 -11.86 0.09
N PRO A 17 -12.41 -11.11 0.50
CA PRO A 17 -12.58 -9.70 0.89
C PRO A 17 -12.84 -8.79 -0.33
N CYS A 18 -12.83 -9.35 -1.53
CA CYS A 18 -12.98 -8.67 -2.80
C CYS A 18 -14.22 -9.17 -3.55
N ASP A 19 -15.02 -8.23 -4.05
CA ASP A 19 -16.20 -8.48 -4.88
C ASP A 19 -16.19 -7.57 -6.11
N GLU A 20 -16.82 -8.02 -7.20
CA GLU A 20 -17.04 -7.19 -8.38
C GLU A 20 -18.19 -6.20 -8.14
N GLN A 21 -17.98 -4.93 -8.49
CA GLN A 21 -18.97 -3.86 -8.39
C GLN A 21 -19.03 -3.07 -9.69
N ILE A 22 -20.23 -2.66 -10.09
CA ILE A 22 -20.45 -1.80 -11.25
C ILE A 22 -20.67 -0.36 -10.79
N PHE A 23 -19.91 0.58 -11.35
CA PHE A 23 -20.06 2.01 -11.12
C PHE A 23 -19.95 2.75 -12.46
N GLU A 24 -20.93 3.60 -12.78
CA GLU A 24 -20.99 4.32 -14.06
C GLU A 24 -20.81 3.40 -15.30
N ASP A 25 -21.49 2.24 -15.28
CA ASP A 25 -21.43 1.20 -16.31
C ASP A 25 -20.04 0.53 -16.52
N GLU A 26 -19.10 0.77 -15.61
CA GLU A 26 -17.77 0.15 -15.60
C GLU A 26 -17.62 -0.85 -14.44
N ALA A 27 -16.91 -1.96 -14.68
CA ALA A 27 -16.73 -3.02 -13.70
C ALA A 27 -15.42 -2.84 -12.90
N PHE A 28 -15.51 -2.92 -11.58
CA PHE A 28 -14.39 -2.78 -10.65
C PHE A 28 -14.32 -3.99 -9.72
N VAL A 29 -13.11 -4.38 -9.33
CA VAL A 29 -12.88 -5.29 -8.20
C VAL A 29 -12.63 -4.44 -6.96
N VAL A 30 -13.51 -4.52 -5.98
CA VAL A 30 -13.43 -3.74 -4.74
C VAL A 30 -13.09 -4.68 -3.58
N CYS A 31 -11.93 -4.47 -2.98
CA CYS A 31 -11.46 -5.22 -1.82
C CYS A 31 -11.56 -4.39 -0.54
N VAL A 32 -12.23 -4.90 0.49
CA VAL A 32 -12.33 -4.24 1.81
C VAL A 32 -11.47 -5.00 2.83
N LEU A 33 -10.34 -4.39 3.22
CA LEU A 33 -9.35 -4.99 4.11
C LEU A 33 -9.18 -4.12 5.37
N PRO A 34 -9.85 -4.46 6.49
CA PRO A 34 -9.69 -3.72 7.74
C PRO A 34 -8.27 -3.86 8.31
N PRO A 35 -7.61 -2.76 8.69
CA PRO A 35 -6.21 -2.79 9.11
C PRO A 35 -5.99 -3.40 10.51
N ASP A 36 -7.05 -3.60 11.29
CA ASP A 36 -7.02 -4.38 12.54
C ASP A 36 -6.92 -5.90 12.30
N ARG A 37 -7.18 -6.35 11.06
CA ARG A 37 -7.09 -7.76 10.64
C ARG A 37 -5.99 -8.02 9.61
N TYR A 38 -5.68 -7.04 8.76
CA TYR A 38 -4.69 -7.18 7.68
C TYR A 38 -3.53 -6.21 7.89
N ALA A 39 -2.31 -6.74 7.86
CA ALA A 39 -1.11 -5.92 7.91
C ALA A 39 -0.88 -5.21 6.57
N ILE A 40 -0.58 -3.92 6.63
CA ILE A 40 -0.21 -3.09 5.48
C ILE A 40 1.32 -2.94 5.47
N SER A 41 1.91 -2.98 4.28
CA SER A 41 3.31 -2.60 4.10
C SER A 41 3.57 -2.11 2.69
N ILE A 42 4.46 -1.14 2.57
CA ILE A 42 5.02 -0.73 1.28
C ILE A 42 6.25 -1.61 0.99
N ALA A 43 6.52 -1.82 -0.30
CA ALA A 43 7.80 -2.33 -0.78
C ALA A 43 8.27 -1.40 -1.89
N HIS A 44 9.29 -0.59 -1.62
CA HIS A 44 9.93 0.24 -2.64
C HIS A 44 11.32 -0.30 -2.95
N ASN A 45 11.50 -0.77 -4.19
CA ASN A 45 12.76 -1.26 -4.74
C ASN A 45 13.52 -2.30 -3.90
N ASP A 46 12.98 -2.88 -2.82
CA ASP A 46 13.69 -3.83 -1.93
C ASP A 46 15.15 -3.46 -1.54
N GLY A 47 15.50 -2.16 -1.62
CA GLY A 47 16.86 -1.64 -1.48
C GLY A 47 17.70 -1.60 -2.77
N GLU A 48 17.26 -2.21 -3.87
CA GLU A 48 17.88 -2.23 -5.20
C GLU A 48 16.88 -1.86 -6.32
N ALA A 49 17.02 -0.67 -6.89
CA ALA A 49 16.23 -0.24 -8.05
C ALA A 49 16.53 -1.12 -9.28
N ARG A 50 15.49 -1.78 -9.83
CA ARG A 50 15.60 -2.62 -11.03
C ARG A 50 14.51 -2.27 -12.03
N ALA A 51 14.89 -1.87 -13.24
CA ALA A 51 13.98 -1.41 -14.28
C ALA A 51 13.00 -2.47 -14.80
N ASP A 52 13.31 -3.75 -14.59
CA ASP A 52 12.47 -4.89 -14.94
C ASP A 52 11.67 -5.45 -13.76
N ALA A 53 11.82 -4.89 -12.55
CA ALA A 53 11.07 -5.33 -11.39
C ALA A 53 9.60 -4.90 -11.47
N GLY A 54 8.70 -5.87 -11.31
CA GLY A 54 7.27 -5.65 -11.22
C GLY A 54 6.70 -6.08 -9.87
N VAL A 55 5.40 -5.84 -9.69
CA VAL A 55 4.66 -6.24 -8.48
C VAL A 55 4.79 -7.73 -8.17
N MET A 56 4.87 -8.59 -9.19
CA MET A 56 5.00 -10.04 -9.00
C MET A 56 6.36 -10.46 -8.44
N ASP A 57 7.40 -9.67 -8.64
CA ASP A 57 8.72 -9.94 -8.05
C ASP A 57 8.69 -9.63 -6.55
N ALA A 58 8.05 -8.53 -6.15
CA ALA A 58 7.79 -8.22 -4.75
C ALA A 58 6.92 -9.29 -4.07
N VAL A 59 5.87 -9.78 -4.75
CA VAL A 59 5.01 -10.88 -4.25
C VAL A 59 5.83 -12.15 -4.04
N ARG A 60 6.65 -12.54 -5.02
CA ARG A 60 7.51 -13.73 -4.93
C ARG A 60 8.56 -13.61 -3.84
N ALA A 61 9.20 -12.44 -3.71
CA ALA A 61 10.20 -12.17 -2.68
C ALA A 61 9.58 -12.29 -1.27
N ARG A 62 8.37 -11.76 -1.06
CA ARG A 62 7.66 -11.89 0.23
C ARG A 62 7.18 -13.31 0.51
N ALA A 63 6.68 -14.02 -0.51
CA ALA A 63 6.31 -15.42 -0.37
C ALA A 63 7.52 -16.29 0.01
N ALA A 64 8.70 -16.02 -0.55
CA ALA A 64 9.95 -16.71 -0.20
C ALA A 64 10.43 -16.44 1.24
N GLN A 65 9.89 -15.41 1.90
CA GLN A 65 10.12 -15.08 3.31
C GLN A 65 9.00 -15.58 4.22
N ASP A 66 8.17 -16.53 3.77
CA ASP A 66 6.98 -17.04 4.48
C ASP A 66 5.96 -15.95 4.85
N ARG A 67 5.91 -14.87 4.06
CA ARG A 67 4.99 -13.73 4.24
C ARG A 67 4.20 -13.43 2.96
N PRO A 68 3.50 -14.40 2.34
CA PRO A 68 2.75 -14.17 1.12
C PRO A 68 1.67 -13.10 1.34
N PRO A 69 1.57 -12.07 0.48
CA PRO A 69 0.54 -11.05 0.61
C PRO A 69 -0.84 -11.63 0.24
N THR A 70 -1.89 -11.26 0.98
CA THR A 70 -3.29 -11.53 0.62
C THR A 70 -3.71 -10.74 -0.62
N LEU A 71 -3.19 -9.51 -0.75
CA LEU A 71 -3.43 -8.61 -1.88
C LEU A 71 -2.15 -7.80 -2.14
N ALA A 72 -1.83 -7.56 -3.41
CA ALA A 72 -0.77 -6.65 -3.83
C ALA A 72 -1.23 -5.84 -5.05
N MET A 73 -0.86 -4.56 -5.10
CA MET A 73 -1.17 -3.66 -6.20
C MET A 73 -0.04 -2.63 -6.37
N ASN A 74 -0.07 -1.86 -7.46
CA ASN A 74 0.82 -0.71 -7.58
C ASN A 74 0.52 0.33 -6.49
N ALA A 75 1.55 1.04 -6.05
CA ALA A 75 1.43 2.12 -5.08
C ALA A 75 1.56 3.48 -5.79
N GLY A 76 2.41 4.37 -5.26
CA GLY A 76 2.65 5.70 -5.81
C GLY A 76 3.41 5.71 -7.14
N MET A 77 3.47 6.90 -7.75
CA MET A 77 4.20 7.15 -9.00
C MET A 77 5.70 7.31 -8.73
N TYR A 78 6.51 6.92 -9.72
CA TYR A 78 7.97 7.02 -9.72
C TYR A 78 8.47 7.65 -11.03
N ASP A 79 9.71 8.14 -11.05
CA ASP A 79 10.35 8.71 -12.23
C ASP A 79 11.17 7.69 -13.03
N ALA A 80 11.92 8.14 -14.04
CA ALA A 80 12.71 7.25 -14.89
C ALA A 80 13.85 6.53 -14.14
N ASP A 81 14.27 7.06 -12.99
CA ASP A 81 15.30 6.46 -12.13
C ASP A 81 14.69 5.52 -11.07
N LEU A 82 13.37 5.29 -11.13
CA LEU A 82 12.57 4.45 -10.22
C LEU A 82 12.47 5.02 -8.80
N ASP A 83 12.71 6.32 -8.65
CA ASP A 83 12.54 7.04 -7.40
C ASP A 83 11.10 7.56 -7.28
N ALA A 84 10.56 7.53 -6.06
CA ALA A 84 9.23 8.08 -5.80
C ALA A 84 9.22 9.59 -6.12
N ILE A 85 8.14 10.07 -6.74
CA ILE A 85 8.01 11.50 -7.05
C ILE A 85 7.12 12.28 -6.06
N GLY A 86 6.47 11.55 -5.14
CA GLY A 86 5.59 12.06 -4.09
C GLY A 86 6.02 11.57 -2.71
N LEU A 87 5.23 11.84 -1.68
CA LEU A 87 5.54 11.39 -0.33
C LEU A 87 5.72 9.86 -0.31
N LEU A 88 6.86 9.41 0.21
CA LEU A 88 7.12 7.99 0.47
C LEU A 88 7.71 7.84 1.87
N ILE A 89 6.98 7.16 2.75
CA ILE A 89 7.46 6.70 4.05
C ILE A 89 7.42 5.18 4.03
N GLU A 90 8.49 4.54 4.47
CA GLU A 90 8.56 3.09 4.57
C GLU A 90 9.09 2.69 5.95
N ASN A 91 8.28 1.95 6.70
CA ASN A 91 8.59 1.52 8.08
C ASN A 91 9.01 2.72 8.96
N GLY A 92 8.28 3.84 8.83
CA GLY A 92 8.52 5.08 9.56
C GLY A 92 9.72 5.91 9.09
N ARG A 93 10.43 5.46 8.05
CA ARG A 93 11.54 6.21 7.45
C ARG A 93 11.03 7.02 6.25
N LEU A 94 11.18 8.34 6.31
CA LEU A 94 10.94 9.22 5.16
C LEU A 94 11.97 8.92 4.07
N LEU A 95 11.51 8.45 2.91
CA LEU A 95 12.33 8.16 1.74
C LEU A 95 12.27 9.27 0.71
N HIS A 96 11.08 9.84 0.50
CA HIS A 96 10.88 10.95 -0.40
C HIS A 96 9.87 11.95 0.18
N PRO A 97 10.13 13.26 0.17
CA PRO A 97 9.25 14.27 0.75
C PRO A 97 7.94 14.43 -0.03
N LEU A 98 6.94 15.00 0.64
CA LEU A 98 5.71 15.44 -0.02
C LEU A 98 6.01 16.44 -1.13
N ASN A 99 5.45 16.21 -2.31
CA ASN A 99 5.53 17.14 -3.43
C ASN A 99 4.27 18.02 -3.47
N SER A 100 4.43 19.31 -3.14
CA SER A 100 3.35 20.30 -3.14
C SER A 100 3.39 21.27 -4.33
N ARG A 101 4.28 21.00 -5.31
CA ARG A 101 4.49 21.86 -6.48
C ARG A 101 3.24 21.87 -7.37
N ASP A 102 3.01 23.00 -8.02
CA ASP A 102 2.09 23.06 -9.15
C ASP A 102 2.76 22.45 -10.39
N GLY A 103 1.95 21.89 -11.28
CA GLY A 103 2.46 21.26 -12.49
C GLY A 103 1.36 20.72 -13.39
N PRO A 104 1.74 20.17 -14.56
CA PRO A 104 0.80 19.54 -15.47
C PRO A 104 0.47 18.10 -15.04
N GLY A 105 -0.65 17.59 -15.56
CA GLY A 105 -1.05 16.18 -15.39
C GLY A 105 -1.70 15.87 -14.04
N ASN A 106 -2.20 14.64 -13.92
CA ASN A 106 -3.10 14.24 -12.82
C ASN A 106 -2.45 14.31 -11.42
N PHE A 107 -1.12 14.15 -11.32
CA PHE A 107 -0.41 14.19 -10.05
C PHE A 107 -0.42 15.56 -9.36
N HIS A 108 -0.53 16.64 -10.15
CA HIS A 108 -0.47 18.01 -9.63
C HIS A 108 -1.86 18.64 -9.48
N LEU A 109 -2.95 17.89 -9.70
CA LEU A 109 -4.31 18.37 -9.47
C LEU A 109 -4.53 18.64 -7.98
N LYS A 110 -5.26 19.71 -7.66
CA LYS A 110 -5.55 20.10 -6.27
C LYS A 110 -7.07 20.14 -6.03
N PRO A 111 -7.55 19.83 -4.81
CA PRO A 111 -6.78 19.34 -3.66
C PRO A 111 -6.23 17.92 -3.85
N ASN A 112 -5.09 17.64 -3.22
CA ASN A 112 -4.44 16.34 -3.18
C ASN A 112 -4.52 15.77 -1.76
N GLY A 113 -4.45 14.44 -1.62
CA GLY A 113 -4.51 13.76 -0.32
C GLY A 113 -3.27 12.93 -0.02
N VAL A 114 -2.93 12.84 1.27
CA VAL A 114 -2.00 11.86 1.83
C VAL A 114 -2.83 10.75 2.48
N PHE A 115 -2.70 9.53 2.00
CA PHE A 115 -3.16 8.34 2.71
C PHE A 115 -2.03 7.87 3.63
N ALA A 116 -2.24 7.96 4.93
CA ALA A 116 -1.23 7.64 5.93
C ALA A 116 -1.69 6.48 6.81
N VAL A 117 -0.77 5.57 7.11
CA VAL A 117 -1.00 4.45 8.02
C VAL A 117 -0.03 4.55 9.20
N GLU A 118 -0.60 4.64 10.40
CA GLU A 118 0.15 4.67 11.66
C GLU A 118 0.76 3.30 11.98
N ALA A 119 1.80 3.29 12.80
CA ALA A 119 2.36 2.07 13.38
C ALA A 119 1.34 1.27 14.22
N SER A 120 0.28 1.93 14.71
CA SER A 120 -0.87 1.31 15.38
C SER A 120 -1.78 0.51 14.43
N GLY A 121 -1.64 0.72 13.11
CA GLY A 121 -2.55 0.22 12.07
C GLY A 121 -3.69 1.18 11.73
N ALA A 122 -3.87 2.29 12.46
CA ALA A 122 -4.89 3.28 12.09
C ALA A 122 -4.54 3.94 10.74
N ALA A 123 -5.52 4.05 9.86
CA ALA A 123 -5.36 4.68 8.54
C ALA A 123 -6.22 5.94 8.43
N ARG A 124 -5.69 6.98 7.79
CA ARG A 124 -6.38 8.26 7.59
C ARG A 124 -6.02 8.89 6.25
N ILE A 125 -6.91 9.74 5.76
CA ILE A 125 -6.65 10.63 4.62
C ILE A 125 -6.54 12.05 5.15
N VAL A 126 -5.46 12.75 4.81
CA VAL A 126 -5.20 14.15 5.17
C VAL A 126 -5.05 14.96 3.90
N ASP A 127 -5.56 16.19 3.84
CA ASP A 127 -5.23 17.08 2.73
C ASP A 127 -3.71 17.33 2.71
N SER A 128 -3.11 17.23 1.53
CA SER A 128 -1.68 17.50 1.34
C SER A 128 -1.25 18.91 1.81
N ALA A 129 -2.15 19.89 1.81
CA ALA A 129 -1.88 21.24 2.31
C ALA A 129 -1.79 21.29 3.85
N ASP A 130 -2.47 20.38 4.54
CA ASP A 130 -2.50 20.27 6.01
C ASP A 130 -1.54 19.20 6.53
N TRP A 131 -0.83 18.51 5.64
CA TRP A 131 0.10 17.44 6.01
C TRP A 131 1.30 17.98 6.79
N THR A 132 1.49 17.46 7.98
CA THR A 132 2.70 17.64 8.78
C THR A 132 3.36 16.28 9.03
N PRO A 133 4.69 16.15 8.89
CA PRO A 133 5.39 14.93 9.26
C PRO A 133 5.05 14.49 10.68
N ASP A 134 4.72 13.22 10.83
CA ASP A 134 4.22 12.62 12.06
C ASP A 134 5.04 11.35 12.35
N PRO A 135 5.74 11.28 13.51
CA PRO A 135 6.60 10.14 13.84
C PRO A 135 5.84 8.83 14.07
N ASP A 136 4.52 8.89 14.26
CA ASP A 136 3.70 7.69 14.47
C ASP A 136 3.30 7.03 13.14
N ILE A 137 3.60 7.66 12.00
CA ILE A 137 3.33 7.14 10.66
C ILE A 137 4.36 6.08 10.27
N ALA A 138 3.87 4.91 9.88
CA ALA A 138 4.68 3.83 9.34
C ALA A 138 4.78 3.88 7.80
N PHE A 139 3.72 4.32 7.12
CA PHE A 139 3.59 4.35 5.66
C PHE A 139 2.84 5.58 5.17
#